data_AF-A0A6N3H4R2-F1
#
_entry.id   AF-A0A6N3H4R2-F1
#
_cell.length_a   1.000
_cell.length_b   1.000
_cell.length_c   1.000
_cell.angle_alpha   90.00
_cell.angle_beta   90.00
_cell.angle_gamma   90.00
#
_symmetry.space_group_name_H-M   'P 1'
#
loop_
_entity.id
_entity.type
_entity.pdbx_description
1 polymer ?
#
loop_
_entity_poly.entity_id
_entity_poly.type
_entity_poly.pdbx_seq_one_letter_code
_entity_poly.pdbx_strand_id
1 'polypeptide(L)'
;MSAQDKTEEILRQMHILLAGSEAYDSIGSKIILDKKRMLELLAELNKAIYAMMDEYELTTQGKERARREAAKIGEDILKDASGKAEDVYAASVMYTNEALRHVQEIMQRATDAMQEIYKDANEKLQKEKDVVRRDQSDLKGHLQNLADTDKYLNLIEDRNREIEKERAKEKGETEPSPYSSIKPEIKINQEYFEKTGIVPENELPEEIPEDTPEEAAPKAEVNVNVNLDAEYFHWKEGGEASGEKKPEKHSFFSRHHKE
;
A
#
# COMPACT_ATOMS: atom_id res chain seq x y z
N MET A 1 -48.99 -15.21 -31.59
CA MET A 1 -49.24 -16.50 -30.91
C MET A 1 -47.92 -17.25 -30.91
N SER A 2 -47.41 -17.54 -29.71
CA SER A 2 -46.23 -18.36 -29.48
C SER A 2 -46.40 -19.75 -30.11
N ALA A 3 -45.31 -20.42 -30.49
CA ALA A 3 -45.39 -21.82 -30.92
C ALA A 3 -46.05 -22.70 -29.83
N GLN A 4 -45.87 -22.34 -28.57
CA GLN A 4 -46.54 -22.98 -27.42
C GLN A 4 -48.06 -22.80 -27.46
N ASP A 5 -48.56 -21.58 -27.68
CA ASP A 5 -50.00 -21.31 -27.77
C ASP A 5 -50.66 -22.14 -28.90
N LYS A 6 -49.93 -22.29 -30.02
CA LYS A 6 -50.40 -23.08 -31.17
C LYS A 6 -50.46 -24.57 -30.84
N THR A 7 -49.45 -25.11 -30.14
CA THR A 7 -49.50 -26.51 -29.69
C THR A 7 -50.63 -26.76 -28.71
N GLU A 8 -50.89 -25.82 -27.80
CA GLU A 8 -51.96 -25.91 -26.81
C GLU A 8 -53.34 -25.90 -27.47
N GLU A 9 -53.55 -25.03 -28.45
CA GLU A 9 -54.81 -24.96 -29.21
C GLU A 9 -55.08 -26.25 -30.00
N ILE A 10 -54.05 -26.83 -30.64
CA ILE A 10 -54.18 -28.11 -31.37
C ILE A 10 -54.49 -29.27 -30.40
N LEU A 11 -53.81 -29.32 -29.25
CA LEU A 11 -54.10 -30.31 -28.19
C LEU A 11 -55.53 -30.17 -27.67
N ARG A 12 -56.01 -28.93 -27.50
CA ARG A 12 -57.38 -28.64 -27.08
C ARG A 12 -58.40 -29.11 -28.12
N GLN A 13 -58.13 -28.91 -29.41
CA GLN A 13 -58.98 -29.40 -30.50
C GLN A 13 -59.02 -30.93 -30.57
N MET A 14 -57.89 -31.62 -30.33
CA MET A 14 -57.85 -33.07 -30.19
C MET A 14 -58.69 -33.55 -29.00
N HIS A 15 -58.55 -32.89 -27.84
CA HIS A 15 -59.34 -33.21 -26.65
C HIS A 15 -60.86 -33.05 -26.89
N ILE A 16 -61.27 -31.97 -27.57
CA ILE A 16 -62.67 -31.75 -27.92
C ILE A 16 -63.17 -32.85 -28.88
N LEU A 17 -62.36 -33.24 -29.86
CA LEU A 17 -62.71 -34.33 -30.77
C LEU A 17 -62.87 -35.67 -30.07
N LEU A 18 -61.98 -36.00 -29.14
CA LEU A 18 -62.06 -37.23 -28.34
C LEU A 18 -63.27 -37.23 -27.39
N ALA A 19 -63.60 -36.07 -26.80
CA ALA A 19 -64.73 -35.94 -25.90
C ALA A 19 -66.09 -35.91 -26.63
N GLY A 20 -66.13 -35.41 -27.87
CA GLY A 20 -67.34 -35.30 -28.69
C GLY A 20 -67.69 -36.54 -29.52
N SER A 21 -66.82 -37.55 -29.53
CA SER A 21 -66.98 -38.76 -30.33
C SER A 21 -67.76 -39.87 -29.62
N GLU A 22 -68.54 -40.63 -30.40
CA GLU A 22 -69.40 -41.71 -29.88
C GLU A 22 -68.58 -42.92 -29.42
N ALA A 23 -69.00 -43.51 -28.29
CA ALA A 23 -68.41 -44.75 -27.78
C ALA A 23 -68.82 -45.95 -28.67
N TYR A 24 -67.82 -46.72 -29.10
CA TYR A 24 -67.99 -47.92 -29.93
C TYR A 24 -68.47 -49.14 -29.12
N ASP A 25 -67.99 -49.29 -27.88
CA ASP A 25 -68.44 -50.33 -26.95
C ASP A 25 -69.31 -49.71 -25.86
N SER A 26 -70.31 -50.45 -25.35
CA SER A 26 -71.21 -50.01 -24.26
C SER A 26 -70.50 -49.74 -22.92
N ILE A 27 -69.21 -50.07 -22.83
CA ILE A 27 -68.31 -49.84 -21.69
C ILE A 27 -67.53 -48.51 -21.85
N GLY A 28 -67.56 -47.86 -23.02
CA GLY A 28 -66.93 -46.57 -23.26
C GLY A 28 -65.41 -46.58 -23.51
N SER A 29 -64.79 -47.75 -23.67
CA SER A 29 -63.33 -47.89 -23.81
C SER A 29 -62.79 -47.64 -25.22
N LYS A 30 -63.64 -47.72 -26.25
CA LYS A 30 -63.29 -47.48 -27.65
C LYS A 30 -64.20 -46.40 -28.22
N ILE A 31 -63.66 -45.59 -29.11
CA ILE A 31 -64.31 -44.38 -29.59
C ILE A 31 -64.20 -44.33 -31.13
N ILE A 32 -65.27 -43.92 -31.81
CA ILE A 32 -65.30 -43.79 -33.27
C ILE A 32 -64.84 -42.39 -33.66
N LEU A 33 -63.77 -42.30 -34.44
CA LEU A 33 -63.16 -41.04 -34.85
C LEU A 33 -63.03 -40.96 -36.37
N ASP A 34 -63.16 -39.73 -36.90
CA ASP A 34 -62.80 -39.46 -38.29
C ASP A 34 -61.28 -39.50 -38.45
N LYS A 35 -60.80 -40.55 -39.13
CA LYS A 35 -59.39 -40.80 -39.39
C LYS A 35 -58.71 -39.63 -40.09
N LYS A 36 -59.38 -38.95 -41.03
CA LYS A 36 -58.75 -37.87 -41.80
C LYS A 36 -58.47 -36.65 -40.93
N ARG A 37 -59.48 -36.22 -40.17
CA ARG A 37 -59.40 -35.07 -39.29
C ARG A 37 -58.40 -35.28 -38.13
N MET A 38 -58.33 -36.51 -37.61
CA MET A 38 -57.35 -36.84 -36.55
C MET A 38 -55.91 -36.85 -37.09
N LEU A 39 -55.70 -37.37 -38.31
CA LEU A 39 -54.39 -37.35 -38.97
C LEU A 39 -53.93 -35.92 -39.32
N GLU A 40 -54.85 -35.06 -39.75
CA GLU A 40 -54.56 -33.63 -40.00
C GLU A 40 -54.10 -32.92 -38.72
N LEU A 41 -54.84 -33.10 -37.62
CA LEU A 41 -54.45 -32.51 -36.32
C LEU A 41 -53.13 -33.06 -35.80
N LEU A 42 -52.84 -34.35 -36.00
CA LEU A 42 -51.53 -34.93 -35.66
C LEU A 42 -50.40 -34.34 -36.50
N ALA A 43 -50.64 -34.11 -37.80
CA ALA A 43 -49.66 -33.49 -38.68
C ALA A 43 -49.39 -32.02 -38.29
N GLU A 44 -50.45 -31.27 -37.94
CA GLU A 44 -50.33 -29.92 -37.42
C GLU A 44 -49.62 -29.87 -36.06
N LEU A 45 -49.88 -30.82 -35.17
CA LEU A 45 -49.18 -30.94 -33.89
C LEU A 45 -47.69 -31.16 -34.09
N ASN A 46 -47.29 -32.08 -34.97
CA ASN A 46 -45.88 -32.32 -35.28
C ASN A 46 -45.20 -31.04 -35.79
N LYS A 47 -45.85 -30.31 -36.71
CA LYS A 47 -45.33 -29.04 -37.23
C LYS A 47 -45.18 -27.98 -36.15
N ALA A 48 -46.13 -27.91 -35.21
CA ALA A 48 -46.09 -26.96 -34.11
C ALA A 48 -45.00 -27.30 -33.07
N ILE A 49 -44.75 -28.60 -32.82
CA ILE A 49 -43.64 -29.06 -31.97
C ILE A 49 -42.28 -28.67 -32.55
N TYR A 50 -42.08 -28.86 -33.87
CA TYR A 50 -40.83 -28.43 -34.53
C TYR A 50 -40.63 -26.91 -34.41
N ALA A 51 -41.68 -26.11 -34.63
CA ALA A 51 -41.58 -24.66 -34.47
C ALA A 51 -41.25 -24.23 -33.03
N MET A 52 -41.73 -24.96 -32.02
CA MET A 52 -41.41 -24.68 -30.61
C MET A 52 -39.93 -25.00 -30.29
N MET A 53 -39.41 -26.08 -30.85
CA MET A 53 -38.01 -26.45 -30.71
C MET A 53 -37.10 -25.41 -31.36
N ASP A 54 -37.45 -24.92 -32.56
CA ASP A 54 -36.72 -23.86 -33.25
C ASP A 54 -36.74 -22.54 -32.44
N GLU A 55 -37.88 -22.14 -31.88
CA GLU A 55 -37.99 -20.94 -31.02
C GLU A 55 -37.14 -21.07 -29.74
N TYR A 56 -37.08 -22.26 -29.14
CA TYR A 56 -36.25 -22.54 -27.97
C TYR A 56 -34.76 -22.47 -28.30
N GLU A 57 -34.32 -23.06 -29.41
CA GLU A 57 -32.94 -22.96 -29.89
C GLU A 57 -32.55 -21.51 -30.18
N LEU A 58 -33.43 -20.73 -30.82
CA LEU A 58 -33.18 -19.32 -31.10
C LEU A 58 -33.07 -18.50 -29.81
N THR A 59 -33.95 -18.76 -28.84
CA THR A 59 -33.96 -18.07 -27.55
C THR A 59 -32.73 -18.40 -26.71
N THR A 60 -32.33 -19.67 -26.68
CA THR A 60 -31.12 -20.12 -25.95
C THR A 60 -29.86 -19.54 -26.58
N GLN A 61 -29.73 -19.56 -27.91
CA GLN A 61 -28.62 -18.93 -28.62
C GLN A 61 -28.59 -17.40 -28.40
N GLY A 62 -29.74 -16.75 -28.43
CA GLY A 62 -29.87 -15.31 -28.14
C GLY A 62 -29.44 -14.96 -26.71
N LYS A 63 -29.87 -15.76 -25.74
CA LYS A 63 -29.48 -15.62 -24.33
C LYS A 63 -27.97 -15.81 -24.14
N GLU A 64 -27.40 -16.84 -24.75
CA GLU A 64 -25.95 -17.10 -24.69
C GLU A 64 -25.14 -15.98 -25.34
N ARG A 65 -25.61 -15.44 -26.47
CA ARG A 65 -24.98 -14.28 -27.11
C ARG A 65 -25.03 -13.04 -26.22
N ALA A 66 -26.20 -12.72 -25.66
CA ALA A 66 -26.37 -11.58 -24.75
C ALA A 66 -25.49 -11.73 -23.50
N ARG A 67 -25.37 -12.96 -22.97
CA ARG A 67 -24.50 -13.25 -21.83
C ARG A 67 -23.02 -13.04 -22.15
N ARG A 68 -22.57 -13.46 -23.34
CA ARG A 68 -21.19 -13.22 -23.80
C ARG A 68 -20.90 -11.74 -23.99
N GLU A 69 -21.84 -11.00 -24.59
CA GLU A 69 -21.69 -9.55 -24.78
C GLU A 69 -21.64 -8.82 -23.42
N ALA A 70 -22.51 -9.19 -22.47
CA ALA A 70 -22.49 -8.65 -21.12
C ALA A 70 -21.18 -8.99 -20.36
N ALA A 71 -20.67 -10.21 -20.51
CA ALA A 71 -19.40 -10.60 -19.92
C ALA A 71 -18.24 -9.78 -20.48
N LYS A 72 -18.19 -9.58 -21.81
CA LYS A 72 -17.16 -8.77 -22.46
C LYS A 72 -17.20 -7.31 -22.00
N ILE A 73 -18.39 -6.72 -21.93
CA ILE A 73 -18.55 -5.34 -21.43
C ILE A 73 -18.09 -5.26 -19.97
N GLY A 74 -18.42 -6.25 -19.14
CA GLY A 74 -17.95 -6.32 -17.76
C GLY A 74 -16.42 -6.41 -17.64
N GLU A 75 -15.78 -7.21 -18.50
CA GLU A 75 -14.33 -7.33 -18.57
C GLU A 75 -13.66 -6.01 -19.02
N ASP A 76 -14.21 -5.36 -20.04
CA ASP A 76 -13.71 -4.07 -20.53
C ASP A 76 -13.79 -2.99 -19.44
N ILE A 77 -14.88 -2.96 -18.66
CA ILE A 77 -15.04 -2.06 -17.52
C ILE A 77 -14.01 -2.36 -16.43
N LEU A 78 -13.83 -3.64 -16.09
CA LEU A 78 -12.85 -4.05 -15.07
C LEU A 78 -11.43 -3.65 -15.48
N LYS A 79 -11.09 -3.84 -16.76
CA LYS A 79 -9.79 -3.46 -17.31
C LYS A 79 -9.55 -1.95 -17.29
N ASP A 80 -10.55 -1.16 -17.69
CA ASP A 80 -10.47 0.31 -17.63
C ASP A 80 -10.36 0.81 -16.18
N ALA A 81 -11.11 0.21 -15.26
CA ALA A 81 -11.03 0.52 -13.84
C ALA A 81 -9.66 0.16 -13.25
N SER A 82 -9.10 -0.99 -13.63
CA SER A 82 -7.73 -1.39 -13.23
C SER A 82 -6.69 -0.40 -13.73
N GLY A 83 -6.74 -0.05 -15.02
CA GLY A 83 -5.81 0.91 -15.60
C GLY A 83 -5.86 2.28 -14.90
N LYS A 84 -7.07 2.79 -14.62
CA LYS A 84 -7.23 4.04 -13.87
C LYS A 84 -6.70 3.96 -12.44
N ALA A 85 -6.90 2.83 -11.76
CA ALA A 85 -6.38 2.62 -10.41
C ALA A 85 -4.84 2.57 -10.41
N GLU A 86 -4.25 1.91 -11.40
CA GLU A 86 -2.80 1.86 -11.62
C GLU A 86 -2.23 3.26 -11.89
N ASP A 87 -2.88 4.05 -12.75
CA ASP A 87 -2.47 5.43 -13.05
C ASP A 87 -2.49 6.32 -11.79
N VAL A 88 -3.56 6.23 -10.99
CA VAL A 88 -3.66 6.97 -9.71
C VAL A 88 -2.56 6.54 -8.74
N TYR A 89 -2.29 5.24 -8.65
CA TYR A 89 -1.22 4.71 -7.82
C TYR A 89 0.14 5.22 -8.29
N ALA A 90 0.44 5.14 -9.58
CA ALA A 90 1.67 5.65 -10.16
C ALA A 90 1.85 7.15 -9.90
N ALA A 91 0.79 7.96 -10.08
CA ALA A 91 0.81 9.39 -9.76
C ALA A 91 1.10 9.65 -8.28
N SER A 92 0.53 8.84 -7.37
CA SER A 92 0.77 8.97 -5.92
C SER A 92 2.22 8.64 -5.55
N VAL A 93 2.80 7.62 -6.16
CA VAL A 93 4.21 7.24 -5.96
C VAL A 93 5.14 8.32 -6.52
N MET A 94 4.85 8.85 -7.71
CA MET A 94 5.63 9.94 -8.28
C MET A 94 5.57 11.20 -7.42
N TYR A 95 4.38 11.57 -6.95
CA TYR A 95 4.19 12.74 -6.09
C TYR A 95 4.95 12.60 -4.76
N THR A 96 4.85 11.44 -4.12
CA THR A 96 5.58 11.20 -2.87
C THR A 96 7.09 11.18 -3.08
N ASN A 97 7.57 10.61 -4.19
CA ASN A 97 8.99 10.63 -4.54
C ASN A 97 9.50 12.07 -4.78
N GLU A 98 8.73 12.91 -5.48
CA GLU A 98 9.10 14.31 -5.69
C GLU A 98 9.10 15.10 -4.36
N ALA A 99 8.14 14.84 -3.47
CA ALA A 99 8.13 15.44 -2.14
C ALA A 99 9.36 15.03 -1.30
N LEU A 100 9.75 13.74 -1.35
CA LEU A 100 10.96 13.25 -0.69
C LEU A 100 12.22 13.91 -1.27
N ARG A 101 12.28 14.06 -2.60
CA ARG A 101 13.37 14.76 -3.28
C ARG A 101 13.49 16.22 -2.82
N HIS A 102 12.35 16.92 -2.68
CA HIS A 102 12.35 18.28 -2.14
C HIS A 102 12.86 18.34 -0.69
N VAL A 103 12.48 17.38 0.15
CA VAL A 103 13.01 17.30 1.53
C VAL A 103 14.52 17.09 1.53
N GLN A 104 15.04 16.21 0.68
CA GLN A 104 16.48 15.99 0.53
C GLN A 104 17.19 17.26 0.06
N GLU A 105 16.62 18.00 -0.88
CA GLU A 105 17.18 19.27 -1.35
C GLU A 105 17.23 20.32 -0.23
N ILE A 106 16.18 20.44 0.58
CA ILE A 106 16.17 21.34 1.75
C ILE A 106 17.25 20.92 2.76
N MET A 107 17.39 19.62 3.04
CA MET A 107 18.43 19.12 3.93
C MET A 107 19.83 19.46 3.39
N GLN A 108 20.08 19.24 2.10
CA GLN A 108 21.36 19.57 1.49
C GLN A 108 21.67 21.07 1.59
N ARG A 109 20.71 21.93 1.23
CA ARG A 109 20.87 23.39 1.37
C ARG A 109 21.15 23.81 2.81
N ALA A 110 20.49 23.17 3.79
CA ALA A 110 20.75 23.44 5.20
C ALA A 110 22.16 22.98 5.62
N THR A 111 22.63 21.84 5.11
CA THR A 111 24.00 21.36 5.34
C THR A 111 25.02 22.32 4.73
N ASP A 112 24.82 22.76 3.50
CA ASP A 112 25.72 23.69 2.81
C ASP A 112 25.80 25.04 3.56
N ALA A 113 24.66 25.58 3.98
CA ALA A 113 24.61 26.81 4.78
C ALA A 113 25.31 26.64 6.14
N MET A 114 25.15 25.49 6.80
CA MET A 114 25.84 25.21 8.06
C MET A 114 27.36 25.10 7.86
N GLN A 115 27.81 24.50 6.76
CA GLN A 115 29.23 24.46 6.41
C GLN A 115 29.80 25.85 6.17
N GLU A 116 29.05 26.73 5.51
CA GLU A 116 29.45 28.12 5.30
C GLU A 116 29.60 28.89 6.63
N ILE A 117 28.61 28.77 7.52
CA ILE A 117 28.67 29.38 8.86
C ILE A 117 29.86 28.82 9.65
N TYR A 118 30.09 27.51 9.60
CA TYR A 118 31.22 26.88 10.28
C TYR A 118 32.55 27.42 9.76
N LYS A 119 32.68 27.60 8.44
CA LYS A 119 33.87 28.17 7.82
C LYS A 119 34.09 29.62 8.25
N ASP A 120 33.08 30.48 8.20
CA ASP A 120 33.17 31.87 8.65
C ASP A 120 33.52 31.97 10.15
N ALA A 121 32.87 31.15 10.99
CA ALA A 121 33.17 31.07 12.41
C ALA A 121 34.63 30.65 12.66
N ASN A 122 35.12 29.64 11.93
CA ASN A 122 36.52 29.21 12.04
C ASN A 122 37.49 30.29 11.56
N GLU A 123 37.20 31.00 10.47
CA GLU A 123 38.02 32.11 9.99
C GLU A 123 38.10 33.26 11.02
N LYS A 124 36.98 33.63 11.63
CA LYS A 124 36.94 34.62 12.72
C LYS A 124 37.74 34.15 13.94
N LEU A 125 37.59 32.89 14.32
CA LEU A 125 38.33 32.31 15.44
C LEU A 125 39.84 32.30 15.19
N GLN A 126 40.29 31.99 13.96
CA GLN A 126 41.72 32.09 13.64
C GLN A 126 42.23 33.53 13.74
N LYS A 127 41.47 34.52 13.26
CA LYS A 127 41.85 35.94 13.40
C LYS A 127 41.98 36.37 14.86
N GLU A 128 41.02 36.00 15.70
CA GLU A 128 41.08 36.28 17.15
C GLU A 128 42.26 35.57 17.81
N LYS A 129 42.50 34.30 17.45
CA LYS A 129 43.68 33.56 17.93
C LYS A 129 44.99 34.26 17.55
N ASP A 130 45.08 34.80 16.34
CA ASP A 130 46.25 35.57 15.90
C ASP A 130 46.40 36.89 16.67
N VAL A 131 45.31 37.58 17.00
CA VAL A 131 45.33 38.78 17.86
C VAL A 131 45.85 38.42 19.25
N VAL A 132 45.26 37.40 19.89
CA VAL A 132 45.71 36.92 21.20
C VAL A 132 47.19 36.51 21.17
N ARG A 133 47.65 35.88 20.08
CA ARG A 133 49.07 35.51 19.92
C ARG A 133 49.98 36.74 19.83
N ARG A 134 49.56 37.80 19.14
CA ARG A 134 50.29 39.08 19.09
C ARG A 134 50.33 39.72 20.48
N ASP A 135 49.19 39.83 21.15
CA ASP A 135 49.10 40.40 22.50
C ASP A 135 49.97 39.64 23.51
N GLN A 136 50.00 38.30 23.43
CA GLN A 136 50.92 37.48 24.23
C GLN A 136 52.39 37.79 23.94
N SER A 137 52.73 38.02 22.68
CA SER A 137 54.10 38.35 22.27
C SER A 137 54.49 39.75 22.74
N ASP A 138 53.58 40.72 22.66
CA ASP A 138 53.77 42.10 23.14
C ASP A 138 53.94 42.12 24.67
N LEU A 139 53.10 41.39 25.41
CA LEU A 139 53.25 41.21 26.87
C LEU A 139 54.59 40.56 27.24
N LYS A 140 55.01 39.53 26.49
CA LYS A 140 56.34 38.92 26.67
C LYS A 140 57.46 39.91 26.38
N GLY A 141 57.30 40.75 25.36
CA GLY A 141 58.24 41.83 25.03
C GLY A 141 58.33 42.90 26.13
N HIS A 142 57.21 43.27 26.75
CA HIS A 142 57.23 44.15 27.93
C HIS A 142 58.03 43.54 29.09
N LEU A 143 57.87 42.24 29.36
CA LEU A 143 58.64 41.55 30.40
C LEU A 143 60.15 41.60 30.14
N GLN A 144 60.58 41.57 28.88
CA GLN A 144 61.99 41.63 28.50
C GLN A 144 62.66 42.97 28.82
N ASN A 145 61.87 44.03 29.03
CA ASN A 145 62.38 45.35 29.42
C ASN A 145 62.49 45.51 30.96
N LEU A 146 62.13 44.50 31.76
CA LEU A 146 62.24 44.53 33.22
C LEU A 146 63.58 43.94 33.69
N ALA A 147 64.09 44.42 34.84
CA ALA A 147 65.39 44.02 35.38
C ALA A 147 65.51 42.50 35.67
N ASP A 148 64.41 41.85 36.08
CA ASP A 148 64.37 40.42 36.44
C ASP A 148 63.72 39.54 35.34
N THR A 149 63.98 39.86 34.06
CA THR A 149 63.36 39.19 32.89
C THR A 149 63.41 37.66 32.96
N ASP A 150 64.59 37.09 33.25
CA ASP A 150 64.81 35.63 33.19
C ASP A 150 64.00 34.86 34.22
N LYS A 151 63.78 35.45 35.41
CA LYS A 151 62.99 34.82 36.48
C LYS A 151 61.52 34.66 36.10
N TYR A 152 60.94 35.68 35.46
CA TYR A 152 59.53 35.65 35.05
C TYR A 152 59.29 34.76 33.83
N LEU A 153 60.23 34.71 32.89
CA LEU A 153 60.14 33.82 31.73
C LEU A 153 60.10 32.34 32.15
N ASN A 154 61.00 31.92 33.05
CA ASN A 154 61.02 30.55 33.56
C ASN A 154 59.70 30.16 34.27
N LEU A 155 59.12 31.07 35.06
CA LEU A 155 57.82 30.82 35.72
C LEU A 155 56.67 30.64 34.72
N ILE A 156 56.69 31.37 33.60
CA ILE A 156 55.69 31.24 32.53
C ILE A 156 55.86 29.90 31.80
N GLU A 157 57.09 29.49 31.50
CA GLU A 157 57.38 28.21 30.84
C GLU A 157 56.99 27.02 31.72
N ASP A 158 57.30 27.08 33.03
CA ASP A 158 56.90 26.07 34.00
C ASP A 158 55.37 25.94 34.09
N ARG A 159 54.65 27.08 34.13
CA ARG A 159 53.18 27.09 34.13
C ARG A 159 52.57 26.58 32.82
N ASN A 160 53.16 26.90 31.67
CA ASN A 160 52.71 26.35 30.38
C ASN A 160 52.89 24.83 30.32
N ARG A 161 54.00 24.32 30.85
CA ARG A 161 54.28 22.88 30.93
C ARG A 161 53.30 22.14 31.85
N GLU A 162 52.87 22.78 32.94
CA GLU A 162 51.82 22.24 33.82
C GLU A 162 50.46 22.20 33.11
N ILE A 163 50.08 23.26 32.39
CA ILE A 163 48.82 23.32 31.62
C ILE A 163 48.78 22.25 30.52
N GLU A 164 49.89 22.01 29.82
CA GLU A 164 49.96 20.95 28.80
C GLU A 164 49.79 19.55 29.41
N LYS A 165 50.39 19.31 30.59
CA LYS A 165 50.19 18.04 31.32
C LYS A 165 48.76 17.84 31.77
N GLU A 166 48.06 18.89 32.19
CA GLU A 166 46.64 18.83 32.56
C GLU A 166 45.75 18.51 31.35
N ARG A 167 45.96 19.20 30.22
CA ARG A 167 45.23 18.93 28.97
C ARG A 167 45.48 17.52 28.42
N ALA A 168 46.69 16.98 28.62
CA ALA A 168 47.03 15.63 28.21
C ALA A 168 46.33 14.57 29.08
N LYS A 169 46.18 14.84 30.38
CA LYS A 169 45.42 13.97 31.30
C LYS A 169 43.93 13.98 30.98
N GLU A 170 43.34 15.16 30.75
CA GLU A 170 41.93 15.29 30.35
C GLU A 170 41.60 14.59 29.03
N LYS A 171 42.54 14.52 28.08
CA LYS A 171 42.36 13.79 26.81
C LYS A 171 42.63 12.29 26.90
N GLY A 172 43.30 11.81 27.95
CA GLY A 172 43.68 10.41 28.12
C GLY A 172 42.69 9.58 28.96
N GLU A 173 41.76 10.21 29.67
CA GLU A 173 40.76 9.54 30.51
C GLU A 173 39.49 9.16 29.72
N THR A 174 39.66 8.34 28.68
CA THR A 174 38.56 7.54 28.12
C THR A 174 38.97 6.08 28.18
N GLU A 175 38.66 5.41 29.29
CA GLU A 175 38.90 3.97 29.42
C GLU A 175 38.04 3.20 28.40
N PRO A 176 38.59 2.24 27.64
CA PRO A 176 37.79 1.39 26.78
C PRO A 176 36.88 0.48 27.62
N SER A 177 35.60 0.41 27.25
CA SER A 177 34.58 -0.37 27.95
C SER A 177 34.96 -1.87 28.04
N PRO A 178 34.78 -2.54 29.20
CA PRO A 178 35.13 -3.96 29.43
C PRO A 178 34.43 -4.97 28.52
N TYR A 179 33.43 -4.54 27.75
CA TYR A 179 32.58 -5.40 26.94
C TYR A 179 33.10 -5.63 25.51
N SER A 180 34.20 -4.99 25.09
CA SER A 180 34.77 -5.18 23.75
C SER A 180 35.30 -6.61 23.50
N SER A 181 35.47 -7.42 24.54
CA SER A 181 36.10 -8.74 24.45
C SER A 181 35.12 -9.91 24.57
N ILE A 182 33.82 -9.66 24.70
CA ILE A 182 32.81 -10.71 24.88
C ILE A 182 32.04 -10.91 23.56
N LYS A 183 32.42 -11.92 22.77
CA LYS A 183 31.58 -12.44 21.68
C LYS A 183 30.39 -13.20 22.31
N PRO A 184 29.13 -12.82 22.05
CA PRO A 184 27.99 -13.59 22.55
C PRO A 184 27.88 -14.92 21.79
N GLU A 185 27.97 -16.04 22.51
CA GLU A 185 27.62 -17.37 22.00
C GLU A 185 26.12 -17.62 22.24
N ILE A 186 25.34 -17.71 21.16
CA ILE A 186 23.91 -18.05 21.23
C ILE A 186 23.79 -19.58 21.22
N LYS A 187 23.49 -20.18 22.38
CA LYS A 187 23.19 -21.62 22.48
C LYS A 187 21.69 -21.83 22.26
N ILE A 188 21.33 -22.47 21.15
CA ILE A 188 19.95 -22.75 20.76
C ILE A 188 19.49 -24.07 21.41
N ASN A 189 18.41 -24.04 22.19
CA ASN A 189 17.80 -25.23 22.80
C ASN A 189 16.99 -26.02 21.75
N GLN A 190 17.59 -27.01 21.10
CA GLN A 190 16.96 -27.81 20.04
C GLN A 190 15.63 -28.47 20.44
N GLU A 191 15.50 -28.95 21.69
CA GLU A 191 14.27 -29.60 22.18
C GLU A 191 13.03 -28.68 22.21
N TYR A 192 13.23 -27.36 22.25
CA TYR A 192 12.13 -26.38 22.22
C TYR A 192 11.56 -26.21 20.81
N PHE A 193 12.41 -26.26 19.78
CA PHE A 193 12.02 -26.11 18.37
C PHE A 193 11.29 -27.35 17.86
N GLU A 194 11.70 -28.54 18.31
CA GLU A 194 11.03 -29.81 17.97
C GLU A 194 9.60 -29.88 18.52
N LYS A 195 9.36 -29.37 19.74
CA LYS A 195 8.01 -29.31 20.33
C LYS A 195 7.10 -28.28 19.67
N THR A 196 7.67 -27.27 19.03
CA THR A 196 6.94 -26.20 18.31
C THR A 196 6.82 -26.45 16.82
N GLY A 197 7.34 -27.58 16.31
CA GLY A 197 7.18 -28.01 14.92
C GLY A 197 7.97 -27.21 13.89
N ILE A 198 8.97 -26.43 14.33
CA ILE A 198 9.85 -25.67 13.43
C ILE A 198 11.17 -26.43 13.34
N VAL A 199 11.43 -27.02 12.17
CA VAL A 199 12.70 -27.69 11.88
C VAL A 199 13.77 -26.61 11.70
N PRO A 200 14.86 -26.59 12.50
CA PRO A 200 15.97 -25.69 12.27
C PRO A 200 16.71 -26.14 11.01
N GLU A 201 16.71 -25.30 9.98
CA GLU A 201 17.55 -25.47 8.80
C GLU A 201 18.99 -25.11 9.21
N ASN A 202 19.86 -26.12 9.25
CA ASN A 202 21.29 -25.96 9.50
C ASN A 202 21.91 -25.23 8.30
N GLU A 203 22.09 -23.92 8.39
CA GLU A 203 23.00 -23.19 7.51
C GLU A 203 24.45 -23.41 7.98
N LEU A 204 25.17 -24.22 7.21
CA LEU A 204 26.63 -24.26 7.20
C LEU A 204 27.16 -22.86 6.84
N PRO A 205 28.13 -22.30 7.60
CA PRO A 205 28.77 -21.06 7.21
C PRO A 205 29.72 -21.32 6.03
N GLU A 206 29.36 -20.84 4.84
CA GLU A 206 30.33 -20.72 3.75
C GLU A 206 31.33 -19.60 4.09
N GLU A 207 32.60 -20.01 4.20
CA GLU A 207 33.75 -19.11 4.32
C GLU A 207 33.88 -18.23 3.07
N ILE A 208 33.86 -16.91 3.28
CA ILE A 208 34.17 -15.92 2.25
C ILE A 208 35.68 -15.64 2.33
N PRO A 209 36.49 -15.93 1.28
CA PRO A 209 37.83 -15.37 1.19
C PRO A 209 37.75 -13.95 0.58
N GLU A 210 38.29 -12.97 1.30
CA GLU A 210 38.51 -11.60 0.80
C GLU A 210 39.51 -11.60 -0.37
N ASP A 211 39.10 -11.14 -1.55
CA ASP A 211 39.89 -10.22 -2.38
C ASP A 211 39.01 -9.47 -3.41
N THR A 212 38.93 -8.14 -3.21
CA THR A 212 38.64 -6.95 -4.07
C THR A 212 38.07 -7.07 -5.52
N PRO A 213 37.58 -5.97 -6.15
CA PRO A 213 36.45 -5.08 -5.85
C PRO A 213 35.48 -4.95 -7.08
N GLU A 214 34.44 -4.11 -6.93
CA GLU A 214 33.54 -3.58 -7.97
C GLU A 214 32.33 -4.40 -8.46
N GLU A 215 31.18 -3.73 -8.38
CA GLU A 215 30.03 -3.81 -9.30
C GLU A 215 29.08 -5.02 -9.19
N ALA A 216 28.04 -4.87 -8.35
CA ALA A 216 26.63 -5.08 -8.71
C ALA A 216 25.76 -5.05 -7.44
N ALA A 217 24.97 -4.00 -7.26
CA ALA A 217 23.89 -4.01 -6.27
C ALA A 217 22.78 -4.98 -6.73
N PRO A 218 22.39 -6.00 -5.94
CA PRO A 218 21.18 -6.76 -6.24
C PRO A 218 19.96 -5.93 -5.88
N LYS A 219 19.06 -5.77 -6.85
CA LYS A 219 17.73 -5.18 -6.67
C LYS A 219 16.95 -6.03 -5.67
N ALA A 220 16.72 -5.50 -4.47
CA ALA A 220 15.79 -6.09 -3.51
C ALA A 220 14.35 -5.78 -3.98
N GLU A 221 13.65 -6.80 -4.47
CA GLU A 221 12.21 -6.75 -4.65
C GLU A 221 11.54 -6.68 -3.27
N VAL A 222 11.06 -5.50 -2.90
CA VAL A 222 10.28 -5.29 -1.67
C VAL A 222 8.87 -5.80 -1.93
N ASN A 223 8.58 -7.03 -1.48
CA ASN A 223 7.21 -7.52 -1.39
C ASN A 223 6.50 -6.82 -0.22
N VAL A 224 5.70 -5.79 -0.54
CA VAL A 224 4.81 -5.14 0.42
C VAL A 224 3.55 -6.00 0.58
N ASN A 225 3.50 -6.83 1.62
CA ASN A 225 2.26 -7.46 2.05
C ASN A 225 1.56 -6.54 3.07
N VAL A 226 0.41 -5.98 2.69
CA VAL A 226 -0.41 -5.13 3.56
C VAL A 226 -1.42 -6.03 4.27
N ASN A 227 -1.28 -6.22 5.58
CA ASN A 227 -2.31 -6.90 6.39
C ASN A 227 -3.53 -5.98 6.48
N LEU A 228 -4.66 -6.42 5.92
CA LEU A 228 -5.95 -5.72 5.87
C LEU A 228 -6.86 -6.04 7.09
N ASP A 229 -6.31 -6.66 8.14
CA ASP A 229 -7.10 -7.09 9.29
C ASP A 229 -7.53 -5.91 10.17
N ALA A 230 -8.72 -5.41 9.85
CA ALA A 230 -9.84 -4.82 10.62
C ALA A 230 -9.64 -4.01 11.92
N GLU A 231 -8.51 -4.09 12.63
CA GLU A 231 -8.34 -3.43 13.93
C GLU A 231 -8.08 -1.91 13.83
N TYR A 232 -7.75 -1.39 12.63
CA TYR A 232 -7.53 0.05 12.41
C TYR A 232 -8.84 0.87 12.29
N PHE A 233 -10.01 0.23 12.14
CA PHE A 233 -11.29 0.91 11.94
C PHE A 233 -12.18 0.99 13.20
N HIS A 234 -11.71 0.51 14.35
CA HIS A 234 -12.48 0.56 15.59
C HIS A 234 -12.08 1.77 16.44
N TRP A 235 -12.44 2.97 16.00
CA TRP A 235 -12.48 4.12 16.90
C TRP A 235 -13.82 4.85 16.79
N LYS A 236 -14.49 4.93 17.95
CA LYS A 236 -15.81 5.51 18.25
C LYS A 236 -17.06 4.64 18.02
N GLU A 237 -17.26 3.71 18.93
CA GLU A 237 -18.57 3.49 19.57
C GLU A 237 -18.34 3.34 21.09
N GLY A 238 -18.84 4.30 21.88
CA GLY A 238 -18.75 4.27 23.34
C GLY A 238 -18.61 5.64 24.00
N GLY A 239 -19.72 6.38 24.08
CA GLY A 239 -19.80 7.66 24.80
C GLY A 239 -21.19 8.28 24.68
N GLU A 240 -22.18 7.65 25.30
CA GLU A 240 -23.58 8.08 25.30
C GLU A 240 -23.84 9.38 26.09
N ALA A 241 -24.77 10.16 25.52
CA ALA A 241 -25.85 10.92 26.18
C ALA A 241 -25.55 12.01 27.23
N SER A 242 -25.89 13.26 26.90
CA SER A 242 -27.12 13.93 27.40
C SER A 242 -27.08 15.45 27.20
N GLY A 243 -28.21 16.05 26.79
CA GLY A 243 -28.40 17.50 26.87
C GLY A 243 -29.15 18.12 25.68
N GLU A 244 -30.47 17.99 25.67
CA GLU A 244 -31.42 18.64 24.76
C GLU A 244 -31.26 20.17 24.67
N LYS A 245 -31.48 20.74 23.47
CA LYS A 245 -32.65 21.60 23.15
C LYS A 245 -32.58 22.16 21.71
N LYS A 246 -33.59 21.82 20.91
CA LYS A 246 -34.06 22.52 19.69
C LYS A 246 -34.90 23.75 20.10
N PRO A 247 -35.45 24.55 19.15
CA PRO A 247 -34.95 25.02 17.85
C PRO A 247 -35.21 26.56 17.68
N GLU A 248 -34.83 27.17 16.54
CA GLU A 248 -35.77 28.03 15.81
C GLU A 248 -35.27 28.36 14.39
N LYS A 249 -36.24 28.35 13.46
CA LYS A 249 -36.09 28.69 12.05
C LYS A 249 -36.20 30.21 11.88
N HIS A 250 -35.40 30.80 11.01
CA HIS A 250 -35.85 31.97 10.25
C HIS A 250 -35.22 31.98 8.85
N SER A 251 -36.06 31.65 7.86
CA SER A 251 -35.88 32.06 6.47
C SER A 251 -36.49 33.44 6.34
N PHE A 252 -35.81 34.43 5.75
CA PHE A 252 -36.48 35.51 5.03
C PHE A 252 -35.50 36.21 4.06
N PHE A 253 -35.87 36.20 2.79
CA PHE A 253 -35.46 37.15 1.76
C PHE A 253 -35.60 38.60 2.25
N SER A 254 -34.68 39.51 1.89
CA SER A 254 -35.05 40.72 1.13
C SER A 254 -33.83 41.52 0.62
N ARG A 255 -34.07 42.16 -0.53
CA ARG A 255 -33.26 43.16 -1.24
C ARG A 255 -33.09 44.47 -0.45
N HIS A 256 -31.97 45.17 -0.67
CA HIS A 256 -31.83 46.52 -1.27
C HIS A 256 -30.40 47.04 -1.00
N HIS A 257 -29.58 47.38 -2.00
CA HIS A 257 -29.46 48.68 -2.71
C HIS A 257 -29.02 49.89 -1.85
N LYS A 258 -27.96 50.56 -2.35
CA LYS A 258 -27.43 51.91 -2.05
C LYS A 258 -26.67 52.06 -0.71
N GLU A 259 -25.55 52.77 -0.61
CA GLU A 259 -24.92 53.80 -1.47
C GLU A 259 -23.45 53.48 -1.80
#